data_AF-A0A099F4Z3-F1
#
_entry.id   AF-A0A099F4Z3-F1
#
_cell.length_a   1.000
_cell.length_b   1.000
_cell.length_c   1.000
_cell.angle_alpha   90.00
_cell.angle_beta   90.00
_cell.angle_gamma   90.00
#
_symmetry.space_group_name_H-M   'P 1'
#
loop_
_entity.id
_entity.type
_entity.pdbx_description
1 polymer ?
#
loop_
_entity_poly.entity_id
_entity_poly.type
_entity_poly.pdbx_seq_one_letter_code
_entity_poly.pdbx_strand_id
1 'polypeptide(L)' 'MSKPSPARYRTTNWSSYNDALRRRGSLLVWFDREMVWLAP' A
#
# COMPACT_ATOMS: atom_id res chain seq x y z
N MET A 1 22.65 27.43 -11.46
CA MET A 1 22.17 26.71 -10.27
C MET A 1 23.07 25.51 -10.03
N SER A 2 23.70 25.41 -8.86
CA SER A 2 24.51 24.24 -8.48
C SER A 2 23.61 23.07 -8.09
N LYS A 3 24.06 21.84 -8.34
CA LYS A 3 23.30 20.63 -7.99
C LYS A 3 23.28 20.47 -6.46
N PRO A 4 22.13 20.07 -5.85
CA PRO A 4 22.08 19.79 -4.43
C PRO A 4 22.98 18.61 -4.05
N SER A 5 23.49 18.62 -2.82
CA SER A 5 24.30 17.55 -2.26
C SER A 5 23.52 16.22 -2.25
N PRO A 6 24.17 15.07 -2.48
CA PRO A 6 23.49 13.77 -2.46
C PRO A 6 22.79 13.50 -1.12
N ALA A 7 21.63 12.85 -1.18
CA ALA A 7 20.92 12.43 0.02
C ALA A 7 21.68 11.32 0.76
N ARG A 8 21.75 11.41 2.09
CA ARG A 8 22.45 10.43 2.94
C ARG A 8 21.80 9.04 2.93
N TYR A 9 20.49 8.99 2.72
CA TYR A 9 19.73 7.75 2.68
C TYR A 9 18.85 7.72 1.44
N ARG A 10 18.71 6.52 0.87
CA ARG A 10 17.90 6.28 -0.31
C ARG A 10 16.89 5.19 -0.01
N THR A 11 15.62 5.45 -0.30
CA THR A 11 14.58 4.43 -0.22
C THR A 11 14.80 3.41 -1.33
N THR A 12 15.17 2.19 -0.96
CA THR A 12 15.45 1.09 -1.92
C THR A 12 14.32 0.06 -1.99
N ASN A 13 13.44 0.03 -0.99
CA ASN A 13 12.39 -0.98 -0.87
C ASN A 13 11.06 -0.62 -1.56
N TRP A 14 11.00 0.52 -2.26
CA TRP A 14 9.76 1.07 -2.82
C TRP A 14 9.06 0.12 -3.81
N SER A 15 9.83 -0.58 -4.64
CA SER A 15 9.25 -1.55 -5.58
C SER A 15 8.62 -2.74 -4.84
N SER A 16 9.37 -3.33 -3.91
CA SER A 16 8.90 -4.50 -3.15
C SER A 16 7.65 -4.18 -2.32
N TYR A 17 7.62 -2.99 -1.70
CA TYR A 17 6.43 -2.51 -0.99
C TYR A 17 5.22 -2.38 -1.92
N ASN A 18 5.39 -1.78 -3.09
CA ASN A 18 4.31 -1.60 -4.05
C ASN A 18 3.84 -2.92 -4.69
N ASP A 19 4.75 -3.87 -4.90
CA ASP A 19 4.38 -5.19 -5.39
C ASP A 19 3.56 -5.95 -4.34
N ALA A 20 3.92 -5.85 -3.06
CA ALA A 20 3.12 -6.40 -1.96
C ALA A 20 1.74 -5.70 -1.86
N LEU A 21 1.68 -4.39 -2.09
CA LEU A 21 0.43 -3.61 -2.16
C LEU A 21 -0.45 -4.01 -3.35
N ARG A 22 0.11 -4.28 -4.53
CA ARG A 22 -0.70 -4.76 -5.67
C ARG A 22 -1.19 -6.19 -5.45
N ARG A 23 -0.35 -7.06 -4.86
CA ARG A 23 -0.71 -8.45 -4.56
C ARG A 23 -1.82 -8.58 -3.53
N ARG A 24 -1.89 -7.68 -2.54
CA ARG A 24 -2.95 -7.72 -1.51
C ARG A 24 -4.34 -7.33 -2.01
N GLY A 25 -4.47 -6.95 -3.29
CA GLY A 25 -5.71 -6.40 -3.84
C GLY A 25 -6.10 -5.10 -3.16
N SER A 26 -7.13 -4.43 -3.69
CA SER A 26 -7.74 -3.31 -2.97
C SER A 26 -8.28 -3.83 -1.63
N LEU A 27 -7.64 -3.50 -0.51
CA LEU A 27 -8.21 -3.64 0.85
C LEU A 27 -9.37 -2.64 1.04
N LEU A 28 -10.28 -2.58 0.07
CA LEU A 28 -11.63 -2.16 0.32
C LEU A 28 -12.30 -3.39 0.91
N VAL A 29 -12.16 -3.57 2.23
CA VAL A 29 -13.16 -4.33 2.98
C VAL A 29 -14.44 -3.51 2.81
N TRP A 30 -15.18 -3.81 1.75
CA TRP A 30 -16.54 -3.33 1.61
C TRP A 30 -17.29 -4.00 2.76
N PHE A 31 -17.41 -3.28 3.87
CA PHE A 31 -18.53 -3.50 4.78
C PHE A 31 -19.76 -3.16 3.95
N ASP A 32 -20.30 -4.17 3.27
CA ASP A 32 -21.60 -4.06 2.67
C ASP A 32 -22.59 -3.75 3.81
N ARG A 33 -23.25 -2.61 3.70
CA ARG A 33 -24.16 -2.09 4.72
C ARG A 33 -25.40 -2.99 4.83
N GLU A 34 -25.69 -3.77 3.81
CA GLU A 34 -26.80 -4.73 3.79
C GLU A 34 -26.36 -6.17 4.11
N MET A 35 -25.09 -6.39 4.45
CA MET A 35 -24.60 -7.72 4.80
C MET A 35 -25.23 -8.21 6.10
N VAL A 36 -26.28 -9.03 5.98
CA VAL A 36 -26.85 -9.75 7.13
C VAL A 36 -25.89 -10.88 7.50
N TRP A 37 -25.24 -10.73 8.65
CA TRP A 37 -24.39 -11.78 9.20
C TRP A 37 -25.26 -12.89 9.78
N LEU A 38 -25.44 -13.98 9.02
CA LEU A 38 -26.10 -15.18 9.50
C LEU A 38 -25.06 -16.13 10.09
N ALA A 39 -24.67 -15.87 11.34
CA ALA A 39 -23.96 -16.87 12.15
C ALA A 39 -24.98 -17.79 12.84
N PRO A 40 -24.77 -19.13 12.86
CA PRO A 40 -25.51 -20.03 13.74
C PRO A 40 -25.15 -19.84 15.21
#